data_AF-A0A2E0RN75-F1
#
_entry.id   AF-A0A2E0RN75-F1
#
_cell.length_a   1.000
_cell.length_b   1.000
_cell.length_c   1.000
_cell.angle_alpha   90.00
_cell.angle_beta   90.00
_cell.angle_gamma   90.00
#
_symmetry.space_group_name_H-M   'P 1'
#
loop_
_entity.id
_entity.type
_entity.pdbx_description
1 polymer ?
#
loop_
_entity_poly.entity_id
_entity_poly.type
_entity_poly.pdbx_seq_one_letter_code
_entity_poly.pdbx_strand_id
1 'polypeptide(L)' 'MAARNEAFARTHNPVTPWTIVRADDKHLARINLIKDLLMRLYYDKDDAALLVDPQHRA' A
#
# COMPACT_ATOMS: atom_id res chain seq x y z
N MET A 1 16.39 10.07 -7.89
CA MET A 1 15.63 8.93 -7.32
C MET A 1 16.48 7.68 -7.03
N ALA A 2 17.80 7.70 -7.24
CA ALA A 2 18.67 6.54 -7.02
C ALA A 2 18.69 6.06 -5.54
N ALA A 3 18.85 6.99 -4.59
CA ALA A 3 18.94 6.65 -3.16
C ALA A 3 17.67 5.94 -2.61
N ARG A 4 16.48 6.34 -3.04
CA ARG A 4 15.22 5.68 -2.66
C ARG A 4 15.18 4.24 -3.18
N ASN A 5 15.49 4.06 -4.45
CA ASN A 5 15.46 2.73 -5.08
C ASN A 5 16.48 1.79 -4.42
N GLU A 6 17.67 2.30 -4.08
CA GLU A 6 18.67 1.55 -3.34
C GLU A 6 18.20 1.16 -1.92
N ALA A 7 17.56 2.09 -1.20
CA ALA A 7 17.01 1.80 0.12
C ALA A 7 15.94 0.70 0.06
N PHE A 8 15.02 0.76 -0.92
CA PHE A 8 14.03 -0.29 -1.14
C PHE A 8 14.67 -1.62 -1.52
N ALA A 9 15.63 -1.63 -2.45
CA ALA A 9 16.31 -2.85 -2.87
C ALA A 9 17.02 -3.56 -1.70
N ARG A 10 17.61 -2.79 -0.76
CA ARG A 10 18.32 -3.36 0.40
C ARG A 10 17.40 -3.90 1.50
N THR A 11 16.16 -3.40 1.61
CA THR A 11 15.31 -3.65 2.78
C THR A 11 13.97 -4.32 2.46
N HIS A 12 13.57 -4.37 1.18
CA HIS A 12 12.40 -5.11 0.76
C HIS A 12 12.65 -6.61 0.81
N ASN A 13 11.79 -7.35 1.50
CA ASN A 13 11.78 -8.81 1.49
C ASN A 13 10.35 -9.33 1.77
N PRO A 14 10.07 -10.63 1.55
CA PRO A 14 8.71 -11.17 1.72
C PRO A 14 8.13 -11.02 3.12
N VAL A 15 8.96 -10.91 4.15
CA VAL A 15 8.53 -10.76 5.56
C VAL A 15 8.31 -9.29 5.92
N THR A 16 9.05 -8.36 5.30
CA THR A 16 8.90 -6.91 5.48
C THR A 16 8.79 -6.19 4.13
N PRO A 17 7.67 -6.33 3.41
CA PRO A 17 7.51 -5.76 2.09
C PRO A 17 7.26 -4.25 2.15
N TRP A 18 8.00 -3.49 1.35
CA TRP A 18 7.62 -2.11 0.99
C TRP A 18 6.41 -2.12 0.05
N THR A 19 5.38 -1.34 0.38
CA THR A 19 4.23 -1.09 -0.51
C THR A 19 4.34 0.32 -1.09
N ILE A 20 4.33 0.45 -2.41
CA ILE A 20 4.43 1.73 -3.10
C ILE A 20 3.02 2.20 -3.45
N VAL A 21 2.69 3.44 -3.07
CA VAL A 21 1.38 4.05 -3.27
C VAL A 21 1.56 5.30 -4.14
N ARG A 22 0.74 5.43 -5.18
CA ARG A 22 0.67 6.67 -5.96
C ARG A 22 -0.04 7.73 -5.11
N ALA A 23 0.52 8.93 -4.99
CA ALA A 23 0.06 9.93 -4.03
C ALA A 23 -0.20 11.31 -4.66
N ASP A 24 -0.39 11.35 -5.98
CA ASP A 24 -0.71 12.59 -6.71
C ASP A 24 -2.05 13.16 -6.23
N ASP A 25 -3.04 12.29 -5.98
CA ASP A 25 -4.24 12.62 -5.20
C ASP A 25 -4.06 12.19 -3.74
N LYS A 26 -3.84 13.17 -2.86
CA LYS A 26 -3.61 12.94 -1.43
C LYS A 26 -4.83 12.35 -0.71
N HIS A 27 -6.05 12.71 -1.13
CA HIS A 27 -7.27 12.22 -0.48
C HIS A 27 -7.45 10.73 -0.81
N LEU A 28 -7.37 10.38 -2.09
CA LEU A 28 -7.51 9.01 -2.54
C LEU A 28 -6.39 8.10 -2.01
N ALA A 29 -5.15 8.60 -1.98
CA ALA A 29 -4.01 7.87 -1.43
C ALA A 29 -4.20 7.49 0.04
N ARG A 30 -4.75 8.38 0.87
CA ARG A 30 -5.00 8.10 2.30
C ARG A 30 -6.05 7.00 2.48
N ILE A 31 -7.15 7.07 1.74
CA ILE A 31 -8.23 6.08 1.82
C ILE A 31 -7.71 4.72 1.37
N ASN A 32 -7.01 4.66 0.23
CA ASN A 32 -6.47 3.41 -0.30
C ASN A 32 -5.41 2.79 0.61
N LEU A 33 -4.56 3.61 1.25
CA LEU A 33 -3.59 3.13 2.23
C LEU A 33 -4.27 2.48 3.45
N ILE A 34 -5.31 3.12 3.99
CA ILE A 34 -6.06 2.59 5.13
C ILE A 34 -6.75 1.28 4.74
N LYS A 35 -7.41 1.23 3.58
CA LYS A 35 -8.06 0.02 3.06
C LYS A 35 -7.07 -1.14 2.88
N ASP A 36 -5.92 -0.90 2.25
CA ASP A 36 -4.87 -1.91 2.06
C ASP A 36 -4.33 -2.44 3.40
N LEU A 37 -4.14 -1.57 4.39
CA LEU A 37 -3.71 -2.00 5.74
C LEU A 37 -4.78 -2.88 6.41
N LEU A 38 -6.04 -2.47 6.36
CA LEU A 38 -7.16 -3.22 6.92
C LEU A 38 -7.36 -4.57 6.23
N MET A 39 -7.19 -4.65 4.91
CA MET A 39 -7.27 -5.92 4.16
C MET A 39 -6.28 -6.98 4.66
N ARG A 40 -5.10 -6.57 5.14
CA ARG A 40 -4.03 -7.48 5.58
C ARG A 40 -4.25 -8.03 7.00
N LEU A 41 -5.14 -7.41 7.77
CA LEU A 41 -5.41 -7.82 9.15
C LEU A 41 -6.52 -8.88 9.18
N TYR A 42 -6.36 -9.87 10.06
CA TYR A 42 -7.39 -10.85 10.34
C TYR A 42 -8.31 -10.32 11.44
N TYR A 43 -9.49 -9.87 11.03
CA TYR A 43 -10.60 -9.49 11.91
C TYR A 43 -11.91 -9.67 11.14
N ASP A 44 -13.04 -9.61 11.86
CA ASP A 44 -14.37 -9.63 11.24
C ASP A 44 -14.56 -8.33 10.42
N LYS A 45 -14.49 -8.47 9.09
CA LYS A 45 -14.43 -7.34 8.16
C LYS A 45 -15.23 -7.63 6.91
N ASP A 46 -15.78 -6.57 6.34
CA ASP A 46 -16.37 -6.60 5.00
C ASP A 46 -15.27 -6.33 3.95
N ASP A 47 -14.77 -7.40 3.34
CA ASP A 47 -13.73 -7.32 2.30
C ASP A 47 -14.17 -6.49 1.08
N ALA A 48 -15.47 -6.46 0.76
CA ALA A 48 -15.98 -5.72 -0.39
C ALA A 48 -15.85 -4.20 -0.17
N ALA A 49 -16.07 -3.72 1.05
CA ALA A 49 -15.89 -2.32 1.42
C ALA A 49 -14.42 -1.85 1.31
N LEU A 50 -13.49 -2.79 1.44
CA LEU A 50 -12.05 -2.54 1.49
C LEU A 50 -11.33 -2.69 0.15
N LEU A 51 -12.06 -2.93 -0.94
CA LEU A 51 -11.48 -2.94 -2.29
C LEU A 51 -10.75 -1.61 -2.57
N VAL A 52 -9.47 -1.74 -2.89
CA VAL A 52 -8.56 -0.65 -3.23
C VAL A 52 -8.67 -0.38 -4.73
N ASP A 53 -8.64 0.89 -5.12
CA ASP A 53 -8.60 1.26 -6.54
C ASP A 53 -7.33 0.70 -7.21
N PRO A 54 -7.45 -0.15 -8.25
CA PRO A 54 -6.31 -0.73 -8.96
C PRO A 54 -5.32 0.30 -9.50
N GLN A 55 -5.79 1.52 -9.83
CA GLN A 55 -4.97 2.58 -10.40
C GLN A 55 -4.02 3.21 -9.39
N HIS A 56 -4.21 2.96 -8.09
CA HIS A 56 -3.43 3.58 -7.01
C HIS A 56 -2.27 2.74 -6.49
N ARG A 57 -2.10 1.52 -7.02
CA ARG A 57 -0.93 0.68 -6.75
C ARG A 57 0.15 0.98 -7.81
N ALA A 58 1.39 1.15 -7.37
CA ALA A 58 2.52 1.39 -8.27
C ALA A 58 3.23 0.09 -8.65
#